data_AF-A0A927NH18-F1
#
_entry.id   AF-A0A927NH18-F1
#
_cell.length_a   1.000
_cell.length_b   1.000
_cell.length_c   1.000
_cell.angle_alpha   90.00
_cell.angle_beta   90.00
_cell.angle_gamma   90.00
#
_symmetry.space_group_name_H-M   'P 1'
#
loop_
_entity.id
_entity.type
_entity.pdbx_description
1 polymer ?
#
loop_
_entity_poly.entity_id
_entity_poly.type
_entity_poly.pdbx_seq_one_letter_code
_entity_poly.pdbx_strand_id
1 'polypeptide(L)'
;MRIKIESDVFDITDRIKEIDDGYFIVFNTLTSQYEVHNYKQENTYCFVVNDVAIDKRVLDKVYDTSIENIDNIIDDIAKNNIGVSKNCNEKILEQSAYQIREIYEYASSASRPIGDNVFVTEWR
;
A
#
# COMPACT_ATOMS: atom_id res chain seq x y z
N MET A 1 -18.03 -24.06 18.87
CA MET A 1 -17.98 -23.54 20.26
C MET A 1 -16.71 -22.72 20.39
N ARG A 2 -16.71 -21.66 21.18
CA ARG A 2 -15.53 -20.83 21.42
C ARG A 2 -15.13 -20.98 22.88
N ILE A 3 -13.87 -21.36 23.12
CA ILE A 3 -13.34 -21.61 24.47
C ILE A 3 -12.28 -20.55 24.75
N LYS A 4 -12.44 -19.77 25.81
CA LYS A 4 -11.43 -18.80 26.21
C LYS A 4 -10.20 -19.55 26.74
N ILE A 5 -9.02 -19.16 26.26
CA ILE A 5 -7.75 -19.67 26.77
C ILE A 5 -7.30 -18.71 27.87
N GLU A 6 -7.08 -19.23 29.07
CA GLU A 6 -6.64 -18.42 30.22
C GLU A 6 -5.14 -18.49 30.45
N SER A 7 -4.51 -19.61 30.04
CA SER A 7 -3.07 -19.83 30.14
C SER A 7 -2.59 -20.67 28.97
N ASP A 8 -1.34 -20.46 28.57
CA ASP A 8 -0.66 -21.19 27.52
C ASP A 8 0.79 -21.49 27.93
N VAL A 9 1.46 -22.36 27.18
CA VAL A 9 2.80 -22.86 27.52
C VAL A 9 3.89 -21.77 27.48
N PHE A 10 3.66 -20.70 26.73
CA PHE A 10 4.63 -19.62 26.50
C PHE A 10 4.20 -18.29 27.14
N ASP A 11 3.18 -18.31 28.00
CA ASP A 11 2.56 -17.16 28.65
C ASP A 11 2.19 -16.03 27.66
N ILE A 12 1.90 -16.39 26.40
CA ILE A 12 1.51 -15.44 25.35
C ILE A 12 0.23 -14.72 25.73
N THR A 13 -0.70 -15.43 26.37
CA THR A 13 -1.99 -14.88 26.82
C THR A 13 -1.79 -13.73 27.80
N ASP A 14 -0.76 -13.79 28.65
CA ASP A 14 -0.45 -12.72 29.60
C ASP A 14 0.41 -11.63 28.97
N ARG A 15 1.39 -11.99 28.14
CA ARG A 15 2.23 -11.03 27.41
C ARG A 15 1.43 -10.13 26.47
N ILE A 16 0.36 -10.64 25.86
CA ILE A 16 -0.52 -9.81 25.02
C ILE A 16 -1.30 -8.80 25.88
N LYS A 17 -1.69 -9.16 27.12
CA LYS A 17 -2.35 -8.23 28.05
C LYS A 17 -1.40 -7.14 28.56
N GLU A 18 -0.10 -7.38 28.60
CA GLU A 18 0.90 -6.36 28.91
C GLU A 18 0.94 -5.25 27.84
N ILE A 19 0.65 -5.59 26.58
CA ILE A 19 0.56 -4.63 25.48
C ILE A 19 -0.73 -3.82 25.62
N ASP A 20 -1.87 -4.52 25.71
CA ASP A 20 -3.18 -3.91 25.96
C ASP A 20 -4.06 -4.92 26.70
N ASP A 21 -4.60 -4.49 27.85
CA ASP A 21 -5.45 -5.29 28.74
C ASP A 21 -6.75 -5.77 28.08
N GLY A 22 -7.13 -5.13 26.96
CA GLY A 22 -8.18 -5.44 26.01
C GLY A 22 -8.15 -6.84 25.42
N TYR A 23 -6.95 -7.39 25.21
CA TYR A 23 -6.79 -8.57 24.39
C TYR A 23 -7.04 -9.88 25.14
N PHE A 24 -7.64 -10.85 24.44
CA PHE A 24 -7.84 -12.21 24.91
C PHE A 24 -7.83 -13.21 23.75
N ILE A 25 -7.41 -14.45 24.03
CA ILE A 25 -7.34 -15.53 23.04
C ILE A 25 -8.51 -16.49 23.24
N VAL A 26 -9.07 -16.96 22.14
CA VAL A 26 -10.18 -17.91 22.09
C VAL A 26 -9.82 -19.05 21.14
N PHE A 27 -10.07 -20.29 21.54
CA PHE A 27 -10.00 -21.43 20.64
C PHE A 27 -11.38 -21.73 20.05
N ASN A 28 -11.49 -21.66 18.73
CA ASN A 28 -12.69 -22.02 18.01
C ASN A 28 -12.69 -23.52 17.70
N THR A 29 -13.57 -24.27 18.36
CA THR A 29 -13.66 -25.73 18.22
C THR A 29 -14.23 -26.19 16.88
N LEU A 30 -14.84 -25.29 16.09
CA LEU A 30 -15.41 -25.64 14.78
C LEU A 30 -14.32 -25.62 13.71
N THR A 31 -13.46 -24.60 13.75
CA THR A 31 -12.35 -24.43 12.80
C THR A 31 -11.05 -25.03 13.32
N SER A 32 -10.99 -25.39 14.61
CA SER A 32 -9.77 -25.83 15.31
C SER A 32 -8.63 -24.81 15.21
N GLN A 33 -8.99 -23.53 15.29
CA GLN A 33 -8.07 -22.41 15.16
C GLN A 33 -8.14 -21.51 16.39
N TYR A 34 -7.01 -20.85 16.70
CA TYR A 34 -6.98 -19.81 17.72
C TYR A 34 -7.37 -18.46 17.08
N GLU A 35 -8.22 -17.73 17.77
CA GLU A 35 -8.71 -16.41 17.42
C GLU A 35 -8.25 -15.43 18.49
N VAL A 36 -7.68 -14.30 18.07
CA VAL A 36 -7.35 -13.18 18.97
C VAL A 36 -8.49 -12.17 18.93
N HIS A 37 -8.90 -11.74 20.11
CA HIS A 37 -9.98 -10.80 20.31
C HIS A 37 -9.57 -9.63 21.19
N ASN A 38 -10.25 -8.49 21.07
CA ASN A 38 -10.10 -7.32 21.94
C ASN A 38 -11.47 -6.80 22.39
N TYR A 39 -11.70 -6.68 23.70
CA TYR A 39 -13.00 -6.23 24.22
C TYR A 39 -13.25 -4.73 24.01
N LYS A 40 -12.21 -3.94 23.73
CA LYS A 40 -12.32 -2.49 23.50
C LYS A 40 -12.90 -2.16 22.11
N GLN A 41 -13.00 -3.14 21.23
CA GLN A 41 -13.56 -3.00 19.88
C GLN A 41 -15.04 -3.43 19.85
N GLU A 42 -15.89 -2.74 19.07
CA GLU A 42 -17.32 -3.12 18.93
C GLU A 42 -17.47 -4.55 18.38
N ASN A 43 -16.65 -4.93 17.41
CA ASN A 43 -16.45 -6.31 17.02
C ASN A 43 -15.20 -6.83 17.71
N THR A 44 -15.38 -7.72 18.67
CA THR A 44 -14.24 -8.23 19.46
C THR A 44 -13.23 -9.01 18.64
N TYR A 45 -13.57 -9.49 17.44
CA TYR A 45 -12.66 -10.28 16.62
C TYR A 45 -11.57 -9.41 15.98
N CYS A 46 -10.30 -9.73 16.25
CA CYS A 46 -9.15 -9.08 15.62
C CYS A 46 -8.64 -9.89 14.43
N PHE A 47 -8.12 -11.10 14.69
CA PHE A 47 -7.55 -11.96 13.65
C PHE A 47 -7.50 -13.44 14.07
N VAL A 48 -7.41 -14.32 13.06
CA VAL A 48 -7.14 -15.76 13.24
C VAL A 48 -5.63 -16.01 13.25
N VAL A 49 -5.20 -16.84 14.20
CA VAL A 49 -3.88 -17.46 14.21
C VAL A 49 -3.93 -18.64 13.25
N ASN A 50 -3.28 -18.49 12.09
CA ASN A 50 -3.23 -19.52 11.05
C ASN A 50 -2.35 -20.72 11.45
N ASP A 51 -1.57 -20.59 12.53
CA ASP A 51 -0.70 -21.63 13.04
C ASP A 51 -1.41 -22.50 14.08
N VAL A 52 -0.94 -23.74 14.22
CA VAL A 52 -1.52 -24.76 15.10
C VAL A 52 -1.26 -24.45 16.59
N ALA A 53 -0.34 -23.53 16.89
CA ALA A 53 0.08 -23.21 18.25
C ALA A 53 0.11 -21.69 18.49
N ILE A 54 -0.11 -21.32 19.75
CA ILE A 54 0.07 -19.96 20.24
C ILE A 54 1.58 -19.78 20.48
N ASP A 55 2.25 -19.06 19.59
CA ASP A 55 3.69 -18.78 19.67
C ASP A 55 3.99 -17.28 19.54
N LYS A 56 5.28 -16.94 19.48
CA LYS A 56 5.75 -15.55 19.32
C LYS A 56 5.13 -14.84 18.11
N ARG A 57 4.77 -15.54 17.03
CA ARG A 57 4.21 -14.90 15.82
C ARG A 57 2.86 -14.25 16.11
N VAL A 58 2.13 -14.75 17.11
CA VAL A 58 0.91 -14.13 17.59
C VAL A 58 1.22 -12.77 18.22
N LEU A 59 2.25 -12.70 19.06
CA LEU A 59 2.72 -11.43 19.63
C LEU A 59 3.18 -10.46 18.53
N ASP A 60 4.02 -10.93 17.60
CA ASP A 60 4.54 -10.10 16.51
C ASP A 60 3.38 -9.48 15.70
N LYS A 61 2.33 -10.25 15.39
CA LYS A 61 1.11 -9.73 14.74
C LYS A 61 0.33 -8.73 15.60
N VAL A 62 0.24 -8.95 16.92
CA VAL A 62 -0.39 -7.98 17.83
C VAL A 62 0.39 -6.67 17.84
N TYR A 63 1.73 -6.73 17.85
CA TYR A 63 2.58 -5.54 17.72
C TYR A 63 2.38 -4.83 16.37
N ASP A 64 2.31 -5.57 15.27
CA ASP A 64 2.07 -5.01 13.94
C ASP A 64 0.70 -4.33 13.83
N THR A 65 -0.31 -4.87 14.49
CA THR A 65 -1.69 -4.36 14.46
C THR A 65 -1.99 -3.34 15.55
N SER A 66 -1.07 -3.09 16.49
CA SER A 66 -1.21 -2.08 17.53
C SER A 66 -1.26 -0.68 16.93
N ILE A 67 -2.11 0.18 17.50
CA ILE A 67 -2.40 1.54 17.02
C ILE A 67 -1.12 2.38 16.89
N GLU A 68 -0.16 2.20 17.80
CA GLU A 68 1.12 2.92 17.76
C GLU A 68 1.94 2.62 16.50
N ASN A 69 1.77 1.43 15.92
CA ASN A 69 2.44 1.04 14.69
C ASN A 69 1.65 1.44 13.45
N ILE A 70 0.32 1.54 13.55
CA ILE A 70 -0.56 2.01 12.48
C ILE A 70 -0.22 3.45 12.09
N ASP A 71 0.03 4.33 13.05
CA ASP A 71 0.41 5.72 12.76
C ASP A 71 1.75 5.79 11.98
N ASN A 72 2.74 4.98 12.36
CA ASN A 72 4.00 4.88 11.63
C ASN A 72 3.82 4.34 10.20
N ILE A 73 2.95 3.35 10.02
CA ILE A 73 2.61 2.79 8.71
C ILE A 73 1.91 3.85 7.85
N ILE A 74 0.99 4.63 8.41
CA ILE A 74 0.30 5.72 7.71
C ILE A 74 1.30 6.79 7.25
N ASP A 75 2.23 7.17 8.13
CA ASP A 75 3.29 8.12 7.81
C ASP A 75 4.18 7.63 6.66
N ASP A 76 4.55 6.35 6.66
CA ASP A 76 5.36 5.77 5.59
C ASP A 76 4.61 5.64 4.26
N ILE A 77 3.29 5.35 4.30
CA ILE A 77 2.43 5.41 3.12
C ILE A 77 2.36 6.85 2.57
N ALA A 78 2.20 7.84 3.44
CA ALA A 78 2.14 9.25 3.05
C ALA A 78 3.44 9.71 2.37
N LYS A 79 4.61 9.35 2.93
CA LYS A 79 5.93 9.64 2.34
C LYS A 79 6.08 9.02 0.94
N ASN A 80 5.67 7.77 0.77
CA ASN A 80 5.75 7.08 -0.53
C ASN A 80 4.84 7.72 -1.58
N ASN A 81 3.62 8.13 -1.22
CA ASN A 81 2.71 8.82 -2.14
C ASN A 81 3.31 10.13 -2.68
N ILE A 82 4.00 10.91 -1.82
CA ILE A 82 4.68 12.13 -2.24
C ILE A 82 5.77 11.82 -3.29
N GLY A 83 6.55 10.76 -3.08
CA GLY A 83 7.57 10.33 -4.04
C GLY A 83 6.99 9.89 -5.39
N VAL A 84 5.91 9.11 -5.35
CA VAL A 84 5.20 8.63 -6.56
C VAL A 84 4.61 9.80 -7.36
N SER A 85 3.97 10.77 -6.70
CA SER A 85 3.42 11.94 -7.39
C SER A 85 4.50 12.82 -8.04
N LYS A 86 5.65 13.01 -7.36
CA LYS A 86 6.78 13.77 -7.93
C LYS A 86 7.34 13.10 -9.18
N ASN A 87 7.64 11.80 -9.09
CA ASN A 87 8.15 11.02 -10.23
C ASN A 87 7.15 11.00 -11.41
N CYS A 88 5.85 10.94 -11.13
CA CYS A 88 4.83 10.99 -12.17
C CYS A 88 4.82 12.36 -12.87
N ASN A 89 4.84 13.45 -12.10
CA ASN A 89 4.87 14.81 -12.64
C ASN A 89 6.12 15.07 -13.49
N GLU A 90 7.29 14.61 -13.06
CA GLU A 90 8.53 14.75 -13.83
C GLU A 90 8.45 14.05 -15.19
N LYS A 91 7.92 12.83 -15.24
CA LYS A 91 7.71 12.09 -16.50
C LYS A 91 6.73 12.80 -17.43
N ILE A 92 5.64 13.34 -16.89
CA ILE A 92 4.64 14.09 -17.67
C ILE A 92 5.27 15.35 -18.27
N LEU A 93 6.07 16.08 -17.50
CA LEU A 93 6.78 17.27 -17.98
C LEU A 93 7.78 16.94 -19.08
N GLU A 94 8.55 15.86 -18.91
CA GLU A 94 9.53 15.41 -19.91
C GLU A 94 8.85 15.02 -21.23
N GLN A 95 7.75 14.27 -21.15
CA GLN A 95 6.94 13.91 -22.33
C GLN A 95 6.34 15.14 -23.02
N SER A 96 5.81 16.08 -22.23
CA SER A 96 5.25 17.32 -22.76
C SER A 96 6.31 18.16 -23.47
N ALA A 97 7.50 18.29 -22.87
CA ALA A 97 8.61 19.03 -23.46
C ALA A 97 9.08 18.41 -24.78
N TYR A 98 9.14 17.07 -24.85
CA TYR A 98 9.45 16.36 -26.08
C TYR A 98 8.44 16.66 -27.18
N GLN A 99 7.14 16.53 -26.89
CA GLN A 99 6.07 16.77 -27.86
C GLN A 99 6.05 18.23 -28.35
N ILE A 100 6.23 19.20 -27.44
CA ILE A 100 6.29 20.62 -27.80
C ILE A 100 7.47 20.90 -28.74
N ARG A 101 8.63 20.29 -28.48
CA ARG A 101 9.80 20.45 -29.33
C ARG A 101 9.56 19.91 -30.74
N GLU A 102 9.00 18.71 -30.89
CA GLU A 102 8.69 18.16 -32.21
C GLU A 102 7.70 19.04 -32.98
N ILE A 103 6.64 19.52 -32.31
CA ILE A 103 5.66 20.43 -32.94
C ILE A 103 6.34 21.70 -33.43
N TYR A 104 7.24 22.27 -32.62
CA TYR A 104 8.00 23.47 -32.98
C TYR A 104 8.93 23.23 -34.18
N GLU A 105 9.68 22.12 -34.18
CA GLU A 105 10.57 21.73 -35.28
C GLU A 105 9.79 21.52 -36.60
N TYR A 106 8.61 20.89 -36.51
CA TYR A 106 7.73 20.71 -37.65
C TYR A 106 7.19 22.03 -38.19
N ALA A 107 6.66 22.88 -37.31
CA ALA A 107 6.09 24.18 -37.68
C ALA A 107 7.15 25.15 -38.25
N SER A 108 8.34 25.17 -37.65
CA SER A 108 9.46 25.99 -38.13
C SER A 108 10.00 25.49 -39.49
N SER A 109 10.06 24.18 -39.69
CA SER A 109 10.43 23.58 -40.98
C SER A 109 9.41 23.85 -42.08
N ALA A 110 8.11 23.86 -41.75
CA ALA A 110 7.02 24.21 -42.66
C ALA A 110 6.95 25.72 -43.00
N SER A 111 7.55 26.58 -42.17
CA SER A 111 7.60 28.04 -42.40
C SER A 111 8.70 28.48 -43.39
N ARG A 112 9.55 27.57 -43.87
CA ARG A 112 10.54 27.88 -44.90
C ARG A 112 9.80 28.22 -46.20
N PRO A 113 10.04 29.39 -46.82
CA PRO A 113 9.38 29.73 -48.07
C PRO A 113 9.77 28.69 -49.13
N ILE A 114 8.76 28.15 -49.82
CA ILE A 114 8.95 27.33 -51.01
C ILE A 114 9.70 28.23 -52.00
N GLY A 115 11.01 27.98 -52.14
CA GLY A 115 11.84 28.71 -53.09
C GLY A 115 11.28 28.55 -54.50
N ASP A 116 11.23 29.68 -55.21
CA ASP A 116 10.75 29.81 -56.58
C ASP A 116 11.38 28.75 -57.50
N ASN A 117 10.64 27.67 -57.77
CA ASN A 117 10.84 26.82 -58.94
C ASN A 117 9.47 26.23 -59.31
N VAL A 118 8.62 27.09 -59.86
CA VAL A 118 7.40 26.70 -60.56
C VAL A 118 7.82 26.05 -61.88
N PHE A 119 7.84 24.73 -61.93
CA PHE A 119 8.03 23.99 -63.18
C PHE A 119 6.83 24.25 -64.10
N VAL A 120 7.06 25.02 -65.17
CA VAL A 120 6.11 25.17 -66.27
C VAL A 120 6.22 23.92 -67.15
N THR A 121 5.21 23.06 -67.11
CA THR A 121 5.07 21.96 -68.08
C THR A 121 4.15 22.41 -69.21
N GLU A 122 4.74 22.75 -70.36
CA GLU A 122 4.03 22.90 -71.64
C GLU A 122 3.56 21.52 -72.12
N TRP A 123 2.26 21.39 -72.40
CA TRP A 123 1.66 20.20 -72.99
C TRP A 123 1.75 20.28 -74.52
N ARG A 124 2.27 19.22 -75.15
CA ARG A 124 2.32 19.03 -76.60
C ARG A 124 1.48 17.83 -77.01
#